data_AF-A0A9E4QBP4-F1
#
_entry.id   AF-A0A9E4QBP4-F1
#
_cell.length_a   1.000
_cell.length_b   1.000
_cell.length_c   1.000
_cell.angle_alpha   90.00
_cell.angle_beta   90.00
_cell.angle_gamma   90.00
#
_symmetry.space_group_name_H-M   'P 1'
#
loop_
_entity.id
_entity.type
_entity.pdbx_description
1 polymer ?
#
loop_
_entity_poly.entity_id
_entity_poly.type
_entity_poly.pdbx_seq_one_letter_code
_entity_poly.pdbx_strand_id
1 'polypeptide(L)' 'SFNPMGDEIVFHSSVASRIVSLPRARRGVRPMLQEFHSSISESREPSLSGEEALKALAIVLAAYRSADEGGEVLLSPV' A
#
# COMPACT_ATOMS: atom_id res chain seq x y z
N SER A 1 15.38 -16.34 11.00
CA SER A 1 14.30 -16.32 9.99
C SER A 1 13.81 -14.89 9.84
N PHE A 2 13.25 -14.57 8.68
CA PHE A 2 12.72 -13.25 8.38
C PHE A 2 11.30 -13.40 7.82
N ASN A 3 10.34 -12.73 8.45
CA ASN A 3 8.99 -12.58 7.91
C ASN A 3 8.85 -11.13 7.42
N PRO A 4 8.74 -10.88 6.10
CA PRO A 4 8.64 -9.53 5.56
C PRO A 4 7.39 -8.77 6.02
N MET A 5 6.36 -9.47 6.52
CA MET A 5 5.15 -8.89 7.09
C MET A 5 5.21 -8.79 8.63
N GLY A 6 6.18 -9.44 9.27
CA GLY A 6 6.30 -9.49 10.72
C GLY A 6 7.02 -8.28 11.32
N ASP A 7 6.83 -8.07 12.62
CA ASP A 7 7.47 -6.99 13.38
C ASP A 7 8.79 -7.42 14.02
N GLU A 8 9.32 -8.58 13.64
CA GLU A 8 10.48 -9.18 14.30
C GLU A 8 11.41 -9.86 13.29
N ILE A 9 12.70 -9.76 13.56
CA ILE A 9 13.74 -10.52 12.89
C ILE A 9 14.41 -11.44 13.90
N VAL A 10 14.39 -12.75 13.62
CA VAL A 10 15.06 -13.75 14.47
C VAL A 10 16.42 -14.07 13.84
N PHE A 11 17.49 -13.71 14.53
CA PHE A 11 18.85 -14.06 14.14
C PHE A 11 19.27 -15.32 14.89
N HIS A 12 19.65 -16.36 14.16
CA HIS A 12 20.27 -17.55 14.73
C HIS A 12 21.75 -17.54 14.38
N SER A 13 22.61 -17.65 15.40
CA SER A 13 24.04 -17.93 15.26
C SER A 13 24.37 -19.23 16.00
N SER A 14 25.56 -19.78 15.76
CA SER A 14 26.05 -20.98 16.47
C SER A 14 26.22 -20.78 17.99
N VAL A 15 26.21 -19.53 18.47
CA VAL A 15 26.48 -19.17 19.87
C VAL A 15 25.25 -18.57 20.57
N ALA A 16 24.37 -17.89 19.83
CA ALA A 16 23.21 -17.23 20.40
C ALA A 16 22.07 -17.03 19.40
N SER A 17 20.85 -16.98 19.92
CA SER A 17 19.66 -16.46 19.22
C SER A 17 19.34 -15.06 19.75
N ARG A 18 19.04 -14.11 18.84
CA ARG A 18 18.54 -12.78 19.22
C ARG A 18 17.30 -12.43 18.40
N ILE A 19 16.33 -11.81 19.07
CA ILE A 19 15.13 -11.26 18.44
C ILE A 19 15.32 -9.74 18.35
N VAL A 20 15.16 -9.19 17.16
CA VAL A 20 15.21 -7.75 16.91
C VAL A 20 13.81 -7.28 16.53
N SER A 21 13.19 -6.47 17.37
CA SER A 21 11.92 -5.83 17.05
C SER A 21 12.12 -4.75 16.00
N LEU A 22 11.31 -4.80 14.94
CA LEU A 22 11.30 -3.81 13.88
C LEU A 22 10.43 -2.61 14.30
N PRO A 23 10.78 -1.39 13.84
CA PRO A 23 9.89 -0.26 13.98
C PRO A 23 8.55 -0.58 13.34
N ARG A 24 7.45 -0.18 13.99
CA ARG A 24 6.12 -0.27 13.39
C ARG A 24 6.16 0.44 12.04
N ALA A 25 5.81 -0.28 10.98
CA ALA A 25 5.75 0.30 9.65
C ALA A 25 4.85 1.55 9.67
N ARG A 26 5.20 2.55 8.85
CA ARG A 26 4.32 3.71 8.63
C ARG A 26 2.93 3.18 8.23
N ARG A 27 1.89 3.70 8.87
CA ARG A 27 0.50 3.27 8.65
C ARG A 27 0.21 3.26 7.14
N GLY A 28 -0.36 2.15 6.65
CA GLY A 28 -0.81 2.01 5.26
C GLY A 28 0.08 1.14 4.37
N VAL A 29 1.41 1.29 4.39
CA VAL A 29 2.28 0.60 3.40
C VAL A 29 2.36 -0.91 3.64
N ARG A 30 2.62 -1.33 4.88
CA ARG A 30 2.72 -2.77 5.18
C ARG A 30 1.39 -3.50 4.97
N PRO A 31 0.24 -2.98 5.46
CA PRO A 31 -1.06 -3.57 5.14
C PRO A 31 -1.33 -3.64 3.63
N MET A 32 -0.94 -2.62 2.85
CA MET A 32 -1.10 -2.61 1.40
C MET A 32 -0.27 -3.72 0.72
N LEU A 33 0.99 -3.91 1.14
CA LEU A 33 1.83 -4.99 0.62
C LEU A 33 1.30 -6.37 1.02
N GLN A 34 0.76 -6.48 2.24
CA GLN A 34 0.14 -7.72 2.72
C GLN A 34 -1.10 -8.06 1.90
N GLU A 35 -1.98 -7.08 1.63
CA GLU A 35 -3.16 -7.23 0.78
C GLU A 35 -2.78 -7.70 -0.63
N PHE A 36 -1.81 -7.02 -1.25
CA PHE A 36 -1.29 -7.37 -2.58
C PHE A 36 -0.78 -8.82 -2.63
N HIS A 37 0.06 -9.20 -1.65
CA HIS A 37 0.60 -10.56 -1.58
C HIS A 37 -0.51 -11.60 -1.37
N SER A 38 -1.42 -11.35 -0.43
CA SER A 38 -2.55 -12.25 -0.13
C SER A 38 -3.45 -12.45 -1.35
N SER A 39 -3.73 -11.39 -2.12
CA SER A 39 -4.54 -11.49 -3.34
C SER A 39 -3.96 -12.45 -4.37
N ILE A 40 -2.63 -12.40 -4.55
CA ILE A 40 -1.92 -13.32 -5.45
C ILE A 40 -1.96 -14.74 -4.91
N SER A 41 -1.63 -14.94 -3.62
CA SER A 41 -1.54 -16.28 -3.04
C SER A 41 -2.89 -16.99 -2.94
N GLU A 42 -3.97 -16.23 -2.78
CA GLU A 42 -5.33 -16.74 -2.61
C GLU A 42 -6.12 -16.77 -3.93
N SER A 43 -5.52 -16.34 -5.04
CA SER A 43 -6.18 -16.20 -6.35
C SER A 43 -7.49 -15.42 -6.27
N ARG A 44 -7.49 -14.31 -5.51
CA ARG A 44 -8.65 -13.43 -5.34
C ARG A 44 -8.37 -12.05 -5.93
N GLU A 45 -9.44 -11.36 -6.27
CA GLU A 45 -9.33 -9.94 -6.63
C GLU A 45 -8.81 -9.11 -5.45
N PRO A 46 -7.96 -8.10 -5.71
CA PRO A 46 -7.50 -7.19 -4.68
C PRO A 46 -8.64 -6.29 -4.22
N SER A 47 -8.56 -5.82 -2.96
CA SER A 47 -9.54 -4.88 -2.42
C SER A 47 -9.61 -3.54 -3.16
N LEU A 48 -8.57 -3.21 -3.94
CA LEU A 48 -8.50 -2.04 -4.79
C LEU A 48 -7.72 -2.39 -6.06
N SER A 49 -8.36 -2.21 -7.21
CA SER A 49 -7.72 -2.36 -8.52
C SER A 49 -6.91 -1.11 -8.90
N GLY A 50 -5.98 -1.29 -9.85
CA GLY A 50 -5.26 -0.15 -10.44
C GLY A 50 -6.19 0.84 -11.16
N GLU A 51 -7.23 0.34 -11.81
CA GLU A 51 -8.21 1.18 -12.51
C GLU A 51 -9.01 2.07 -11.54
N GLU A 52 -9.48 1.52 -10.42
CA GLU A 52 -10.16 2.29 -9.38
C GLU A 52 -9.23 3.35 -8.77
N ALA A 53 -7.96 2.99 -8.52
CA ALA A 53 -6.97 3.94 -8.00
C ALA A 53 -6.71 5.10 -8.97
N LEU A 54 -6.65 4.84 -10.27
CA LEU A 54 -6.49 5.87 -11.29
C LEU A 54 -7.74 6.76 -11.41
N LYS A 55 -8.95 6.20 -11.33
CA LYS A 55 -10.20 6.98 -11.29
C LYS A 55 -10.22 7.92 -10.09
N ALA A 56 -9.83 7.44 -8.90
CA ALA A 56 -9.71 8.28 -7.71
C ALA A 56 -8.68 9.41 -7.90
N LEU A 57 -7.52 9.11 -8.51
CA LEU A 57 -6.51 10.11 -8.83
C LEU A 57 -7.03 11.17 -9.81
N ALA A 58 -7.78 10.79 -10.84
CA ALA A 58 -8.38 11.71 -11.79
C ALA A 58 -9.30 12.73 -11.11
N ILE A 59 -10.07 12.29 -10.10
CA ILE A 59 -10.92 13.17 -9.29
C ILE A 59 -10.09 14.18 -8.50
N VAL A 60 -9.02 13.73 -7.83
CA VAL A 60 -8.13 14.62 -7.07
C VAL A 60 -7.50 15.68 -7.98
N LEU A 61 -7.03 15.30 -9.16
CA LEU A 61 -6.45 16.24 -10.12
C LEU A 61 -7.48 17.24 -10.66
N ALA A 62 -8.70 16.80 -10.94
CA ALA A 62 -9.77 17.71 -11.36
C ALA A 62 -10.17 18.69 -10.25
N ALA A 63 -10.18 18.25 -8.98
CA ALA A 63 -10.43 19.12 -7.84
C ALA A 63 -9.36 20.22 -7.72
N TYR A 64 -8.08 19.88 -7.91
CA TYR A 64 -7.01 20.89 -7.95
C TYR A 64 -7.21 21.90 -9.09
N ARG A 65 -7.56 21.44 -10.29
CA ARG A 65 -7.83 22.33 -11.42
C ARG A 65 -9.04 23.23 -11.18
N SER A 66 -10.11 22.68 -10.62
CA SER A 66 -11.32 23.42 -10.28
C SER A 66 -11.03 24.53 -9.27
N ALA A 67 -10.20 24.26 -8.28
CA ALA A 67 -9.79 25.24 -7.28
C ALA A 67 -8.92 26.38 -7.87
N ASP A 68 -8.10 26.08 -8.88
CA ASP A 68 -7.23 27.05 -9.57
C ASP A 68 -8.02 27.91 -10.58
N GLU A 69 -8.87 27.29 -11.37
CA GLU A 69 -9.62 27.93 -12.47
C GLU A 69 -10.94 28.58 -12.01
N GLY A 70 -11.42 28.25 -10.80
CA GLY A 70 -12.62 28.85 -10.21
C GLY A 70 -13.94 28.38 -10.82
N GLY A 71 -14.01 27.13 -11.29
CA GLY A 71 -15.19 26.60 -11.97
C GLY A 71 -15.25 25.08 -12.04
N GLU A 72 -16.27 24.54 -12.70
CA GLU A 72 -16.44 23.11 -12.92
C GLU A 72 -15.39 22.57 -13.89
N VAL A 73 -14.80 21.42 -13.57
CA VAL A 73 -13.81 20.73 -14.42
C VAL A 73 -14.32 19.34 -14.76
N LEU A 74 -14.34 19.01 -16.05
CA LEU A 74 -14.70 17.67 -16.52
C LEU A 74 -13.60 16.68 -16.15
N LEU A 75 -14.01 15.53 -15.60
CA LEU A 75 -13.11 14.42 -15.35
C LEU A 75 -12.62 13.86 -16.68
N SER A 76 -11.30 13.81 -16.85
CA SER A 76 -10.71 13.12 -17.99
C SER A 76 -10.90 11.60 -17.83
N PRO A 77 -11.27 10.88 -18.90
CA PRO A 77 -11.31 9.43 -18.83
C PRO A 77 -9.91 8.88 -18.56
N VAL A 78 -9.86 7.83 -17.75
CA VAL A 78 -8.67 7.02 -17.48
C VAL A 78 -8.64 5.86 -18.45
#